data_AF-G4D6H3-F1
#
_entry.id   AF-G4D6H3-F1
#
_cell.length_a   1.000
_cell.length_b   1.000
_cell.length_c   1.000
_cell.angle_alpha   90.00
_cell.angle_beta   90.00
_cell.angle_gamma   90.00
#
_symmetry.space_group_name_H-M   'P 1'
#
loop_
_entity.id
_entity.type
_entity.pdbx_description
1 polymer ?
#
loop_
_entity_poly.entity_id
_entity_poly.type
_entity_poly.pdbx_seq_one_letter_code
_entity_poly.pdbx_strand_id
1 'polypeptide(L)'
;MIEKKIKEKIKDVVFIELKKTVKVKEIEIKKKIPLPVKMTSLLEGIQTGKLEEEFDLLRVTEGIVFLLGVEQDFKYKEEYKTIIENVHSNLKDYILYLSKYYLDNGELIESYIYLNAQDVLLKYDSDLYFTRLGVLEQIYNQNLESLEDEEKQNIISKLLKGYEEINKREEYPLAFYKLGYLNSGLKII
;
A
#
# COMPACT_ATOMS: atom_id res chain seq x y z
N MET A 1 -17.45 -3.42 -0.81
CA MET A 1 -17.12 -2.64 0.39
C MET A 1 -15.63 -2.33 0.49
N ILE A 2 -14.72 -3.31 0.52
CA ILE A 2 -13.27 -3.05 0.71
C ILE A 2 -12.68 -2.18 -0.40
N GLU A 3 -12.95 -2.49 -1.67
CA GLU A 3 -12.49 -1.66 -2.80
C GLU A 3 -13.02 -0.23 -2.73
N LYS A 4 -14.28 -0.06 -2.29
CA LYS A 4 -14.88 1.25 -2.04
C LYS A 4 -14.15 1.99 -0.91
N LYS A 5 -13.90 1.32 0.22
CA LYS A 5 -13.12 1.87 1.34
C LYS A 5 -11.72 2.29 0.91
N ILE A 6 -11.04 1.49 0.09
CA ILE A 6 -9.72 1.82 -0.48
C ILE A 6 -9.83 3.06 -1.37
N LYS A 7 -10.77 3.10 -2.32
CA LYS A 7 -10.95 4.25 -3.21
C LYS A 7 -11.28 5.54 -2.45
N GLU A 8 -12.06 5.45 -1.39
CA GLU A 8 -12.38 6.60 -0.53
C GLU A 8 -11.15 7.19 0.15
N LYS A 9 -10.05 6.44 0.33
CA LYS A 9 -8.79 6.94 0.90
C LYS A 9 -8.04 7.90 -0.02
N ILE A 10 -8.43 8.03 -1.28
CA ILE A 10 -7.86 9.05 -2.18
C ILE A 10 -8.04 10.47 -1.62
N LYS A 11 -9.12 10.70 -0.85
CA LYS A 11 -9.40 12.00 -0.21
C LYS A 11 -8.37 12.38 0.87
N ASP A 12 -7.63 11.39 1.37
CA ASP A 12 -6.60 11.58 2.39
C ASP A 12 -5.25 11.97 1.76
N VAL A 13 -5.18 12.07 0.42
CA VAL A 13 -4.01 12.51 -0.34
C VAL A 13 -4.21 13.95 -0.82
N VAL A 14 -3.26 14.81 -0.48
CA VAL A 14 -3.16 16.17 -1.03
C VAL A 14 -1.88 16.30 -1.84
N PHE A 15 -1.88 17.26 -2.77
CA PHE A 15 -0.76 17.48 -3.67
C PHE A 15 -0.09 18.80 -3.36
N ILE A 16 1.23 18.76 -3.18
CA ILE A 16 2.07 19.95 -3.05
C ILE A 16 2.77 20.24 -4.38
N GLU A 17 2.84 21.52 -4.74
CA GLU A 17 3.57 21.98 -5.91
C GLU A 17 4.91 22.57 -5.50
N LEU A 18 5.96 22.22 -6.24
CA LEU A 18 7.27 22.80 -6.04
C LEU A 18 7.30 24.23 -6.60
N LYS A 19 7.97 25.16 -5.91
CA LYS A 19 8.18 26.53 -6.42
C LYS A 19 9.14 26.56 -7.61
N LYS A 20 10.13 25.65 -7.61
CA LYS A 20 11.17 25.46 -8.62
C LYS A 20 11.50 23.97 -8.73
N THR A 21 12.08 23.56 -9.85
CA THR A 21 12.67 22.23 -9.97
C THR A 21 13.75 22.04 -8.90
N VAL A 22 13.74 20.88 -8.24
CA VAL A 22 14.69 20.56 -7.17
C VAL A 22 15.53 19.36 -7.60
N LYS A 23 16.86 19.46 -7.38
CA LYS A 23 17.77 18.34 -7.56
C LYS A 23 18.01 17.71 -6.19
N VAL A 24 17.69 16.42 -6.05
CA VAL A 24 17.86 15.63 -4.83
C VAL A 24 18.67 14.41 -5.20
N LYS A 25 19.82 14.20 -4.55
CA LYS A 25 20.77 13.14 -4.94
C LYS A 25 21.04 13.19 -6.46
N GLU A 26 20.75 12.12 -7.19
CA GLU A 26 20.93 11.99 -8.62
C GLU A 26 19.66 12.31 -9.44
N ILE A 27 18.55 12.65 -8.79
CA ILE A 27 17.27 12.95 -9.47
C ILE A 27 16.96 14.44 -9.56
N GLU A 28 16.28 14.78 -10.64
CA GLU A 28 15.68 16.09 -10.87
C GLU A 28 14.16 15.99 -10.78
N ILE A 29 13.58 16.52 -9.71
CA ILE A 29 12.13 16.58 -9.51
C ILE A 29 11.62 17.86 -10.16
N LYS A 30 10.91 17.69 -11.28
CA LYS A 30 10.42 18.80 -12.09
C LYS A 30 9.31 19.55 -11.36
N LYS A 31 9.35 20.88 -11.42
CA LYS A 31 8.34 21.78 -10.84
C LYS A 31 6.89 21.39 -11.12
N LYS A 32 6.63 20.93 -12.35
CA LYS A 32 5.30 20.60 -12.87
C LYS A 32 4.70 19.28 -12.37
N ILE A 33 5.49 18.47 -11.67
CA ILE A 33 5.03 17.20 -11.11
C ILE A 33 4.48 17.51 -9.72
N PRO A 34 3.15 17.43 -9.51
CA PRO A 34 2.59 17.56 -8.18
C PRO A 34 3.07 16.40 -7.33
N LEU A 35 3.35 16.63 -6.04
CA LEU A 35 3.86 15.59 -5.15
C LEU A 35 2.79 15.23 -4.13
N PRO A 36 2.39 13.95 -4.03
CA PRO A 36 1.39 13.53 -3.08
C PRO A 36 1.99 13.48 -1.66
N VAL A 37 1.20 13.91 -0.70
CA VAL A 37 1.45 13.79 0.74
C VAL A 37 0.15 13.46 1.43
N LYS A 38 0.22 12.72 2.54
CA LYS A 38 -0.97 12.44 3.34
C LYS A 38 -1.42 13.72 4.07
N MET A 39 -2.74 13.94 4.09
CA MET A 39 -3.35 15.10 4.75
C MET A 39 -2.95 15.16 6.23
N THR A 40 -2.96 14.02 6.93
CA THR A 40 -2.59 13.93 8.34
C THR A 40 -1.14 14.36 8.58
N SER A 41 -0.21 13.85 7.80
CA SER A 41 1.21 14.22 7.87
C SER A 41 1.45 15.69 7.57
N LEU A 42 0.65 16.29 6.67
CA LEU A 42 0.69 17.72 6.41
C LEU A 42 0.21 18.51 7.64
N LEU A 43 -0.93 18.17 8.22
CA LEU A 43 -1.47 18.85 9.41
C LEU A 43 -0.52 18.78 10.60
N GLU A 44 0.10 17.61 10.85
CA GLU A 44 1.12 17.44 11.88
C GLU A 44 2.34 18.34 11.63
N GLY A 45 2.77 18.44 10.37
CA GLY A 45 3.86 19.33 9.98
C GLY A 45 3.55 20.81 10.23
N ILE A 46 2.29 21.24 10.07
CA ILE A 46 1.85 22.62 10.35
C ILE A 46 1.90 22.85 11.86
N GLN A 47 1.29 21.95 12.63
CA GLN A 47 1.18 22.09 14.08
C GLN A 47 2.55 22.10 14.78
N THR A 48 3.49 21.32 14.26
CA THR A 48 4.85 21.20 14.83
C THR A 48 5.82 22.27 14.35
N GLY A 49 5.41 23.14 13.43
CA GLY A 49 6.29 24.13 12.78
C GLY A 49 7.34 23.53 11.85
N LYS A 50 7.39 22.20 11.70
CA LYS A 50 8.39 21.48 10.90
C LYS A 50 8.17 21.55 9.39
N LEU A 51 7.06 22.13 8.93
CA LEU A 51 6.80 22.30 7.49
C LEU A 51 7.64 23.39 6.84
N GLU A 52 8.01 24.42 7.61
CA GLU A 52 8.69 25.60 7.05
C GLU A 52 10.21 25.36 6.86
N GLU A 53 10.78 24.37 7.55
CA GLU A 53 12.22 24.20 7.63
C GLU A 53 12.80 23.20 6.62
N GLU A 54 12.09 22.13 6.24
CA GLU A 54 12.61 21.13 5.29
C GLU A 54 11.51 20.47 4.44
N PHE A 55 11.73 20.42 3.12
CA PHE A 55 10.96 19.58 2.22
C PHE A 55 11.19 18.11 2.60
N ASP A 56 10.21 17.52 3.27
CA ASP A 56 10.31 16.14 3.77
C ASP A 56 10.05 15.13 2.64
N LEU A 57 11.13 14.71 1.99
CA LEU A 57 11.12 13.65 0.99
C LEU A 57 10.52 12.34 1.50
N LEU A 58 10.63 12.04 2.80
CA LEU A 58 10.08 10.81 3.36
C LEU A 58 8.56 10.85 3.34
N ARG A 59 7.94 11.98 3.73
CA ARG A 59 6.50 12.20 3.63
C ARG A 59 6.00 12.13 2.19
N VAL A 60 6.77 12.68 1.24
CA VAL A 60 6.43 12.59 -0.18
C VAL A 60 6.48 11.14 -0.65
N THR A 61 7.53 10.40 -0.34
CA THR A 61 7.62 8.99 -0.76
C THR A 61 6.54 8.12 -0.12
N GLU A 62 6.17 8.38 1.15
CA GLU A 62 5.05 7.71 1.78
C GLU A 62 3.73 8.02 1.05
N GLY A 63 3.49 9.30 0.75
CA GLY A 63 2.31 9.74 0.00
C GLY A 63 2.24 9.14 -1.41
N ILE A 64 3.38 8.97 -2.07
CA ILE A 64 3.45 8.30 -3.37
C ILE A 64 3.08 6.82 -3.24
N VAL A 65 3.70 6.07 -2.31
CA VAL A 65 3.38 4.65 -2.12
C VAL A 65 1.91 4.48 -1.79
N PHE A 66 1.37 5.31 -0.91
CA PHE A 66 -0.05 5.30 -0.56
C PHE A 66 -0.95 5.55 -1.78
N LEU A 67 -0.67 6.60 -2.56
CA LEU A 67 -1.44 6.94 -3.76
C LEU A 67 -1.42 5.80 -4.78
N LEU A 68 -0.25 5.22 -5.07
CA LEU A 68 -0.11 4.12 -6.04
C LEU A 68 -0.74 2.82 -5.53
N GLY A 69 -0.88 2.66 -4.20
CA GLY A 69 -1.64 1.57 -3.59
C GLY A 69 -3.16 1.72 -3.71
N VAL A 70 -3.65 2.95 -3.86
CA VAL A 70 -5.08 3.27 -4.09
C VAL A 70 -5.41 3.31 -5.58
N GLU A 71 -4.57 3.93 -6.39
CA GLU A 71 -4.76 4.21 -7.82
C GLU A 71 -3.49 3.82 -8.60
N GLN A 72 -3.44 2.56 -9.04
CA GLN A 72 -2.27 1.97 -9.70
C GLN A 72 -2.01 2.55 -11.10
N ASP A 73 -3.02 3.13 -11.73
CA ASP A 73 -2.94 3.76 -13.06
C ASP A 73 -2.81 5.28 -13.00
N PHE A 74 -2.34 5.81 -11.87
CA PHE A 74 -2.14 7.23 -11.71
C PHE A 74 -1.19 7.81 -12.78
N LYS A 75 -1.57 8.95 -13.37
CA LYS A 75 -0.91 9.53 -14.55
C LYS A 75 0.60 9.82 -14.42
N TYR A 76 1.11 9.99 -13.19
CA TYR A 76 2.53 10.27 -12.93
C TYR A 76 3.27 9.08 -12.28
N LYS A 77 2.74 7.85 -12.43
CA LYS A 77 3.29 6.66 -11.77
C LYS A 77 4.76 6.39 -12.10
N GLU A 78 5.20 6.64 -13.33
CA GLU A 78 6.59 6.40 -13.75
C GLU A 78 7.56 7.43 -13.13
N GLU A 79 7.18 8.71 -13.11
CA GLU A 79 7.98 9.74 -12.44
C GLU A 79 8.06 9.49 -10.93
N TYR A 80 6.95 9.08 -10.33
CA TYR A 80 6.87 8.73 -8.92
C TYR A 80 7.70 7.52 -8.55
N LYS A 81 7.70 6.49 -9.39
CA LYS A 81 8.57 5.32 -9.23
C LYS A 81 10.04 5.72 -9.22
N THR A 82 10.44 6.56 -10.18
CA THR A 82 11.81 7.10 -10.26
C THR A 82 12.21 7.84 -8.98
N ILE A 83 11.30 8.65 -8.41
CA ILE A 83 11.55 9.37 -7.16
C ILE A 83 11.80 8.39 -6.01
N ILE A 84 10.91 7.42 -5.83
CA ILE A 84 11.00 6.44 -4.73
C ILE A 84 12.29 5.63 -4.81
N GLU A 85 12.64 5.09 -5.98
CA GLU A 85 13.82 4.24 -6.18
C GLU A 85 15.14 4.97 -5.87
N ASN A 86 15.17 6.31 -6.01
CA ASN A 86 16.33 7.12 -5.68
C ASN A 86 16.39 7.52 -4.20
N VAL A 87 15.24 7.56 -3.52
CA VAL A 87 15.19 7.86 -2.09
C VAL A 87 15.49 6.59 -1.28
N HIS A 88 14.86 5.47 -1.63
CA HIS A 88 14.89 4.21 -0.88
C HIS A 88 15.67 3.13 -1.62
N SER A 89 16.79 2.69 -1.03
CA SER A 89 17.65 1.64 -1.60
C SER A 89 17.02 0.25 -1.58
N ASN A 90 16.08 0.00 -0.66
CA ASN A 90 15.29 -1.23 -0.62
C ASN A 90 13.79 -0.91 -0.50
N LEU A 91 13.11 -0.94 -1.64
CA LEU A 91 11.69 -0.59 -1.72
C LEU A 91 10.77 -1.69 -1.16
N LYS A 92 11.18 -2.96 -1.20
CA LYS A 92 10.44 -4.05 -0.55
C LYS A 92 10.35 -3.81 0.97
N ASP A 93 11.50 -3.55 1.59
CA ASP A 93 11.56 -3.30 3.04
C ASP A 93 10.78 -2.05 3.43
N TYR A 94 10.81 -1.01 2.60
CA TYR A 94 10.06 0.22 2.85
C TYR A 94 8.53 -0.02 2.80
N ILE A 95 8.04 -0.76 1.81
CA ILE A 95 6.62 -1.14 1.72
C ILE A 95 6.21 -2.00 2.92
N LEU A 96 7.02 -2.98 3.31
CA LEU A 96 6.78 -3.81 4.50
C LEU A 96 6.77 -2.98 5.77
N TYR A 97 7.70 -2.04 5.92
CA TYR A 97 7.75 -1.12 7.05
C TYR A 97 6.47 -0.31 7.18
N LEU A 98 6.02 0.33 6.08
CA LEU A 98 4.78 1.10 6.06
C LEU A 98 3.58 0.20 6.39
N SER A 99 3.45 -0.93 5.70
CA SER A 99 2.36 -1.88 5.95
C SER A 99 2.33 -2.33 7.42
N LYS A 100 3.48 -2.67 8.00
CA LYS A 100 3.59 -3.10 9.39
C LYS A 100 3.24 -1.98 10.36
N TYR A 101 3.70 -0.76 10.12
CA TYR A 101 3.36 0.39 10.97
C TYR A 101 1.84 0.57 11.08
N TYR A 102 1.12 0.58 9.95
CA TYR A 102 -0.33 0.75 9.97
C TYR A 102 -1.04 -0.50 10.52
N LEU A 103 -0.51 -1.70 10.26
CA LEU A 103 -1.03 -2.94 10.83
C LEU A 103 -0.96 -2.95 12.37
N ASP A 104 0.19 -2.59 12.93
CA ASP A 104 0.43 -2.55 14.38
C ASP A 104 -0.47 -1.49 15.09
N ASN A 105 -0.97 -0.50 14.35
CA ASN A 105 -1.93 0.51 14.81
C ASN A 105 -3.41 0.14 14.54
N GLY A 106 -3.68 -1.06 14.00
CA GLY A 106 -5.04 -1.52 13.69
C GLY A 106 -5.65 -0.93 12.41
N GLU A 107 -4.87 -0.18 11.63
CA GLU A 107 -5.28 0.48 10.40
C GLU A 107 -5.12 -0.48 9.21
N LEU A 108 -5.97 -1.51 9.17
CA LEU A 108 -5.84 -2.61 8.20
C LEU A 108 -6.00 -2.16 6.74
N ILE A 109 -6.88 -1.20 6.46
CA ILE A 109 -7.11 -0.72 5.08
C ILE A 109 -5.87 -0.01 4.56
N GLU A 110 -5.25 0.84 5.38
CA GLU A 110 -4.00 1.53 5.09
C GLU A 110 -2.87 0.53 4.89
N SER A 111 -2.73 -0.45 5.80
CA SER A 111 -1.75 -1.52 5.66
C SER A 111 -1.88 -2.26 4.31
N TYR A 112 -3.12 -2.59 3.93
CA TYR A 112 -3.42 -3.23 2.64
C TYR A 112 -3.11 -2.33 1.44
N ILE A 113 -3.38 -1.02 1.55
CA ILE A 113 -3.05 -0.02 0.51
C ILE A 113 -1.55 0.01 0.25
N TYR A 114 -0.71 0.11 1.29
CA TYR A 114 0.75 0.12 1.08
C TYR A 114 1.24 -1.15 0.39
N LEU A 115 0.66 -2.31 0.74
CA LEU A 115 0.98 -3.58 0.07
C LEU A 115 0.51 -3.61 -1.39
N ASN A 116 -0.61 -2.96 -1.75
CA ASN A 116 -1.07 -2.89 -3.15
C ASN A 116 -0.11 -2.13 -4.06
N ALA A 117 0.66 -1.19 -3.51
CA ALA A 117 1.61 -0.39 -4.29
C ALA A 117 2.71 -1.25 -4.93
N GLN A 118 2.94 -2.47 -4.42
CA GLN A 118 3.92 -3.41 -4.97
C GLN A 118 3.67 -3.70 -6.46
N ASP A 119 2.41 -3.72 -6.91
CA ASP A 119 2.05 -4.08 -8.29
C ASP A 119 2.56 -3.06 -9.32
N VAL A 120 2.83 -1.83 -8.87
CA VAL A 120 3.40 -0.74 -9.71
C VAL A 120 4.90 -0.60 -9.48
N LEU A 121 5.30 -0.69 -8.21
CA LEU A 121 6.63 -0.30 -7.76
C LEU A 121 7.67 -1.42 -7.90
N LEU A 122 7.24 -2.68 -7.83
CA LEU A 122 8.14 -3.82 -7.76
C LEU A 122 7.84 -4.85 -8.84
N LYS A 123 8.82 -5.71 -9.09
CA LYS A 123 8.52 -7.01 -9.70
C LYS A 123 7.77 -7.86 -8.67
N TYR A 124 7.01 -8.84 -9.15
CA TYR A 124 6.32 -9.78 -8.29
C TYR A 124 7.24 -10.36 -7.21
N ASP A 125 6.75 -10.35 -5.97
CA ASP A 125 7.46 -10.84 -4.79
C ASP A 125 6.47 -11.64 -3.93
N SER A 126 6.77 -12.92 -3.72
CA SER A 126 5.87 -13.86 -3.04
C SER A 126 5.63 -13.50 -1.58
N ASP A 127 6.65 -12.98 -0.86
CA ASP A 127 6.50 -12.59 0.55
C ASP A 127 5.57 -11.40 0.70
N LEU A 128 5.76 -10.36 -0.14
CA LEU A 128 4.88 -9.19 -0.15
C LEU A 128 3.46 -9.57 -0.54
N TYR A 129 3.31 -10.47 -1.51
CA TYR A 129 1.99 -10.91 -1.93
C TYR A 129 1.30 -11.76 -0.87
N PHE A 130 2.02 -12.68 -0.23
CA PHE A 130 1.55 -13.46 0.91
C PHE A 130 1.12 -12.54 2.06
N THR A 131 1.94 -11.54 2.40
CA THR A 131 1.63 -10.54 3.42
C THR A 131 0.34 -9.79 3.10
N ARG A 132 0.16 -9.38 1.83
CA ARG A 132 -1.07 -8.73 1.35
C ARG A 132 -2.31 -9.59 1.56
N LEU A 133 -2.24 -10.88 1.23
CA LEU A 133 -3.35 -11.81 1.43
C LEU A 133 -3.64 -12.00 2.93
N GLY A 134 -2.61 -12.09 3.77
CA GLY A 134 -2.77 -12.14 5.22
C GLY A 134 -3.47 -10.92 5.81
N VAL A 135 -3.18 -9.71 5.33
CA VAL A 135 -3.91 -8.51 5.75
C VAL A 135 -5.36 -8.53 5.23
N LEU A 136 -5.60 -9.00 4.01
CA LEU A 136 -6.95 -9.16 3.47
C LEU A 136 -7.80 -10.14 4.30
N GLU A 137 -7.20 -11.24 4.76
CA GLU A 137 -7.83 -12.17 5.70
C GLU A 137 -8.24 -11.47 7.01
N GLN A 138 -7.36 -10.66 7.59
CA GLN A 138 -7.69 -9.93 8.81
C GLN A 138 -8.84 -8.95 8.58
N ILE A 139 -8.86 -8.24 7.45
CA ILE A 139 -9.97 -7.36 7.08
C ILE A 139 -11.27 -8.18 6.95
N TYR A 140 -11.21 -9.33 6.29
CA TYR A 140 -12.35 -10.23 6.15
C TYR A 140 -12.91 -10.66 7.51
N ASN A 141 -12.05 -11.16 8.41
CA ASN A 141 -12.45 -11.66 9.73
C ASN A 141 -13.05 -10.57 10.60
N GLN A 142 -12.45 -9.37 10.62
CA GLN A 142 -12.96 -8.25 11.42
C GLN A 142 -14.31 -7.72 10.93
N ASN A 143 -14.68 -7.98 9.67
CA ASN A 143 -15.91 -7.50 9.06
C ASN A 143 -16.88 -8.65 8.70
N LEU A 144 -16.65 -9.87 9.21
CA LEU A 144 -17.39 -11.06 8.80
C LEU A 144 -18.91 -10.90 8.95
N GLU A 145 -19.36 -10.31 10.05
CA GLU A 145 -20.79 -10.13 10.35
C GLU A 145 -21.43 -8.98 9.56
N SER A 146 -20.62 -8.02 9.08
CA SER A 146 -21.11 -6.83 8.35
C SER A 146 -21.00 -6.94 6.83
N LEU A 147 -20.22 -7.90 6.33
CA LEU A 147 -20.10 -8.19 4.91
C LEU A 147 -21.37 -8.87 4.38
N GLU A 148 -21.78 -8.48 3.19
CA GLU A 148 -22.80 -9.22 2.44
C GLU A 148 -22.21 -10.52 1.88
N ASP A 149 -23.04 -11.53 1.62
CA ASP A 149 -22.55 -12.85 1.20
C ASP A 149 -21.78 -12.80 -0.12
N GLU A 150 -22.18 -11.95 -1.07
CA GLU A 150 -21.44 -11.74 -2.32
C GLU A 150 -20.02 -11.21 -2.05
N GLU A 151 -19.89 -10.29 -1.10
CA GLU A 151 -18.59 -9.72 -0.72
C GLU A 151 -17.70 -10.75 -0.05
N LYS A 152 -18.28 -11.59 0.82
CA LYS A 152 -17.56 -12.70 1.44
C LYS A 152 -17.01 -13.65 0.38
N GLN A 153 -17.85 -14.05 -0.57
CA GLN A 153 -17.45 -14.94 -1.66
C GLN A 153 -16.36 -14.32 -2.54
N ASN A 154 -16.45 -13.03 -2.84
CA ASN A 154 -15.43 -12.32 -3.60
C ASN A 154 -14.08 -12.33 -2.87
N ILE A 155 -14.06 -12.01 -1.58
CA ILE A 155 -12.82 -12.00 -0.78
C ILE A 155 -12.23 -13.41 -0.67
N ILE A 156 -13.04 -14.42 -0.35
CA ILE A 156 -12.57 -15.82 -0.29
C ILE A 156 -12.00 -16.24 -1.65
N SER A 157 -12.67 -15.91 -2.76
CA SER A 157 -12.17 -16.21 -4.11
C SER A 157 -10.81 -15.55 -4.38
N LYS A 158 -10.63 -14.29 -3.97
CA LYS A 158 -9.35 -13.58 -4.09
C LYS A 158 -8.25 -14.24 -3.25
N LEU A 159 -8.56 -14.65 -2.03
CA LEU A 159 -7.61 -15.33 -1.15
C LEU A 159 -7.17 -16.68 -1.72
N LEU A 160 -8.13 -17.52 -2.14
CA LEU A 160 -7.86 -18.83 -2.76
C LEU A 160 -6.98 -18.66 -4.01
N LYS A 161 -7.39 -17.81 -4.95
CA LYS A 161 -6.61 -17.54 -6.16
C LYS A 161 -5.23 -16.98 -5.86
N GLY A 162 -5.12 -16.11 -4.85
CA GLY A 162 -3.85 -15.50 -4.45
C GLY A 162 -2.86 -16.53 -3.92
N TYR A 163 -3.29 -17.40 -3.00
CA TYR A 163 -2.42 -18.45 -2.46
C TYR A 163 -2.10 -19.54 -3.49
N GLU A 164 -3.02 -19.86 -4.39
CA GLU A 164 -2.73 -20.71 -5.54
C GLU A 164 -1.67 -20.08 -6.46
N GLU A 165 -1.75 -18.77 -6.72
CA GLU A 165 -0.80 -18.06 -7.57
C GLU A 165 0.60 -18.02 -6.97
N ILE A 166 0.72 -17.86 -5.65
CA ILE A 166 2.02 -17.99 -4.95
C ILE A 166 2.60 -19.39 -5.21
N ASN A 167 1.83 -20.44 -4.97
CA ASN A 167 2.28 -21.82 -5.13
C ASN A 167 2.59 -22.22 -6.59
N LYS A 168 2.01 -21.54 -7.58
CA LYS A 168 2.35 -21.73 -9.01
C LYS A 168 3.74 -21.18 -9.35
N ARG A 169 4.22 -20.19 -8.60
CA ARG A 169 5.47 -19.48 -8.88
C ARG A 169 6.62 -20.04 -8.06
N GLU A 170 6.37 -20.38 -6.81
CA GLU A 170 7.34 -21.02 -5.93
C GLU A 170 6.66 -21.94 -4.92
N GLU A 171 7.38 -22.96 -4.44
CA GLU A 171 6.89 -23.81 -3.36
C GLU A 171 6.85 -23.00 -2.06
N TYR A 172 5.66 -22.60 -1.61
CA TYR A 172 5.46 -21.77 -0.43
C TYR A 172 4.59 -22.51 0.60
N PRO A 173 5.18 -23.29 1.53
CA PRO A 173 4.43 -24.17 2.43
C PRO A 173 3.31 -23.48 3.22
N LEU A 174 3.52 -22.22 3.61
CA LEU A 174 2.50 -21.43 4.32
C LEU A 174 1.28 -21.10 3.44
N ALA A 175 1.45 -20.96 2.13
CA ALA A 175 0.35 -20.72 1.20
C ALA A 175 -0.48 -22.00 1.02
N PHE A 176 0.14 -23.18 0.95
CA PHE A 176 -0.58 -24.45 0.97
C PHE A 176 -1.38 -24.64 2.27
N TYR A 177 -0.79 -24.30 3.41
CA TYR A 177 -1.48 -24.32 4.69
C TYR A 177 -2.74 -23.43 4.68
N LYS A 178 -2.62 -22.19 4.18
CA LYS A 178 -3.76 -21.26 4.04
C LYS A 178 -4.84 -21.77 3.09
N LEU A 179 -4.47 -22.40 1.97
CA LEU A 179 -5.43 -23.04 1.05
C LEU A 179 -6.23 -24.16 1.71
N GLY A 180 -5.56 -25.07 2.42
CA GLY A 180 -6.23 -26.14 3.15
C GLY A 180 -7.22 -25.60 4.18
N TYR A 181 -6.81 -24.55 4.88
CA TYR A 181 -7.63 -23.86 5.86
C TYR A 181 -8.89 -23.24 5.24
N LEU A 182 -8.75 -22.45 4.17
CA LEU A 182 -9.87 -21.79 3.50
C LEU A 182 -10.87 -22.80 2.91
N ASN A 183 -10.38 -23.89 2.30
CA ASN A 183 -11.24 -24.92 1.72
C ASN A 183 -12.01 -25.75 2.76
N SER A 184 -11.51 -25.82 4.00
CA SER A 184 -12.18 -26.53 5.09
C SER A 184 -13.35 -25.76 5.73
N GLY A 185 -13.52 -24.47 5.39
CA GLY A 185 -14.57 -23.62 5.95
C GLY A 185 -14.36 -23.24 7.43
N LEU A 186 -13.16 -23.42 7.97
CA LEU A 186 -12.81 -23.03 9.34
C LEU A 186 -12.69 -21.49 9.47
N LYS A 187 -13.05 -20.94 10.64
CA LYS A 187 -12.96 -19.49 10.95
C LYS A 187 -11.51 -19.05 11.07
N ILE A 188 -11.00 -18.33 10.08
CA ILE A 188 -9.61 -17.85 10.03
C ILE A 188 -9.25 -17.16 11.36
N ILE A 189 -8.32 -17.78 12.09
CA ILE A 189 -7.84 -17.32 13.41
C ILE A 189 -6.83 -16.19 13.21
#